data_AF-A0AAV1UWY5-F1
#
_entry.id   AF-A0AAV1UWY5-F1
#
_cell.length_a   1.000
_cell.length_b   1.000
_cell.length_c   1.000
_cell.angle_alpha   90.00
_cell.angle_beta   90.00
_cell.angle_gamma   90.00
#
_symmetry.space_group_name_H-M   'P 1'
#
loop_
_entity.id
_entity.type
_entity.pdbx_description
1 polymer ?
#
loop_
_entity_poly.entity_id
_entity_poly.type
_entity_poly.pdbx_seq_one_letter_code
_entity_poly.pdbx_strand_id
1 'polypeptide(L)'
;MAYLETRLAASQSEQLHEKELRQRKMARLARGSIDLVESSVDGRDTIISAVRESLSERQWTEITPRLAHDLMGRVQSKENTPGEIFKKLDIGGESTWISRNRMGNPFASPKLGALMGYIGVYNKQHHTSWTLLDAFIAGFRGEANVAGMLSLARLSCFYGREAQQMEEELFEMWLKRGLRISDVVNIQLAQIINVRPWLYIVKDPLKRYISAFSQKYSAPEQYTTNILDLLKTDEFSFEELLIEAQAADRKIEDFVLNGIENDLMN
;
A
#
# COMPACT_ATOMS: atom_id res chain seq x y z
N MET A 1 -10.51 -35.62 36.74
CA MET A 1 -11.08 -35.95 35.40
C MET A 1 -12.32 -35.12 35.12
N ALA A 2 -13.41 -35.23 35.90
CA ALA A 2 -14.67 -34.52 35.65
C ALA A 2 -14.59 -32.98 35.54
N TYR A 3 -13.69 -32.32 36.28
CA TYR A 3 -13.51 -30.85 36.25
C TYR A 3 -12.83 -30.33 34.97
N LEU A 4 -11.97 -31.14 34.34
CA LEU A 4 -11.28 -30.76 33.11
C LEU A 4 -12.19 -30.93 31.88
N GLU A 5 -13.05 -31.94 31.89
CA GLU A 5 -14.02 -32.20 30.83
C GLU A 5 -15.12 -31.12 30.79
N THR A 6 -15.61 -30.66 31.94
CA THR A 6 -16.58 -29.56 32.02
C THR A 6 -16.01 -28.24 31.52
N ARG A 7 -14.74 -27.96 31.81
CA ARG A 7 -14.08 -26.72 31.36
C ARG A 7 -13.80 -26.73 29.85
N LEU A 8 -13.44 -27.89 29.30
CA LEU A 8 -13.23 -28.05 27.86
C LEU A 8 -14.55 -27.93 27.08
N ALA A 9 -15.63 -28.52 27.59
CA ALA A 9 -16.96 -28.41 27.00
C ALA A 9 -17.51 -26.97 27.04
N ALA A 10 -17.28 -26.23 28.14
CA ALA A 10 -17.67 -24.83 28.25
C ALA A 10 -16.91 -23.95 27.24
N SER A 11 -15.60 -24.15 27.08
CA SER A 11 -14.78 -23.42 26.10
C SER A 11 -15.20 -23.71 24.65
N GLN A 12 -15.54 -24.96 24.32
CA GLN A 12 -16.04 -25.32 22.99
C GLN A 12 -17.43 -24.74 22.72
N SER A 13 -18.32 -24.74 23.72
CA SER A 13 -19.65 -24.12 23.63
C SER A 13 -19.56 -22.61 23.39
N GLU A 14 -18.64 -21.93 24.08
CA GLU A 14 -18.43 -20.49 23.94
C GLU A 14 -17.87 -20.12 22.55
N GLN A 15 -16.91 -20.90 22.06
CA GLN A 15 -16.40 -20.75 20.69
C GLN A 15 -17.46 -21.03 19.62
N LEU A 16 -18.33 -22.01 19.84
CA LEU A 16 -19.42 -22.33 18.91
C LEU A 16 -20.45 -21.19 18.87
N HIS A 17 -20.82 -20.66 20.03
CA HIS A 17 -21.75 -19.55 20.16
C HIS A 17 -21.20 -18.27 19.50
N GLU A 18 -19.92 -17.97 19.71
CA GLU A 18 -19.26 -16.82 19.09
C GLU A 18 -19.20 -16.96 17.56
N LYS A 19 -18.96 -18.19 17.06
CA LYS A 19 -18.98 -18.49 15.63
C LYS A 19 -20.38 -18.34 15.01
N GLU A 20 -21.43 -18.78 15.69
CA GLU A 20 -22.82 -18.60 15.23
C GLU A 20 -23.24 -17.13 15.24
N LEU A 21 -22.87 -16.38 16.28
CA LEU A 21 -23.15 -14.96 16.36
C LEU A 21 -22.47 -14.20 15.22
N ARG A 22 -21.22 -14.55 14.92
CA ARG A 22 -20.47 -14.02 13.77
C ARG A 22 -21.17 -14.37 12.45
N GLN A 23 -21.57 -15.63 12.25
CA GLN A 23 -22.28 -16.04 11.03
C GLN A 23 -23.62 -15.31 10.84
N ARG A 24 -24.39 -15.11 11.92
CA ARG A 24 -25.66 -14.36 11.86
C ARG A 24 -25.44 -12.89 11.54
N LYS A 25 -24.41 -12.27 12.11
CA LYS A 25 -24.04 -10.87 11.79
C LYS A 25 -23.63 -10.74 10.32
N MET A 26 -22.81 -11.67 9.82
CA MET A 26 -22.40 -11.73 8.41
C MET A 26 -23.58 -11.93 7.45
N ALA A 27 -24.52 -12.81 7.79
CA ALA A 27 -25.71 -13.04 6.97
C ALA A 27 -26.67 -11.83 6.94
N ARG A 28 -26.62 -10.97 7.96
CA ARG A 28 -27.39 -9.72 8.03
C ARG A 28 -26.74 -8.63 7.18
N LEU A 29 -25.41 -8.51 7.23
CA LEU A 29 -24.64 -7.59 6.39
C LEU A 29 -24.75 -7.95 4.89
N ALA A 30 -24.67 -9.25 4.57
CA ALA A 30 -24.83 -9.73 3.20
C ALA A 30 -26.23 -9.43 2.64
N ARG A 31 -27.28 -9.58 3.45
CA ARG A 31 -28.65 -9.20 3.06
C ARG A 31 -28.82 -7.70 2.89
N GLY A 32 -28.32 -6.89 3.83
CA GLY A 32 -28.35 -5.43 3.68
C GLY A 32 -27.61 -4.94 2.42
N SER A 33 -26.55 -5.64 2.01
CA SER A 33 -25.83 -5.35 0.76
C SER A 33 -26.64 -5.69 -0.49
N ILE A 34 -27.48 -6.73 -0.47
CA ILE A 34 -28.35 -7.12 -1.58
C ILE A 34 -29.48 -6.09 -1.74
N ASP A 35 -30.13 -5.70 -0.65
CA ASP A 35 -31.21 -4.70 -0.66
C ASP A 35 -30.70 -3.31 -1.14
N LEU A 36 -29.43 -2.99 -0.86
CA LEU A 36 -28.75 -1.78 -1.35
C LEU A 36 -28.44 -1.82 -2.85
N VAL A 37 -28.14 -3.00 -3.40
CA VAL A 37 -27.88 -3.21 -4.84
C VAL A 37 -29.17 -3.09 -5.65
N GLU A 38 -30.30 -3.53 -5.09
CA GLU A 38 -31.60 -3.47 -5.76
C GLU A 38 -32.22 -2.07 -5.77
N SER A 39 -31.77 -1.15 -4.92
CA SER A 39 -32.44 0.13 -4.67
C SER A 39 -31.80 1.37 -5.32
N SER A 40 -30.80 1.25 -6.22
CA SER A 40 -30.10 2.48 -6.64
C SER A 40 -29.51 2.62 -8.04
N VAL A 41 -29.75 3.80 -8.63
CA VAL A 41 -29.10 4.37 -9.83
C VAL A 41 -27.93 5.30 -9.46
N ASP A 42 -27.88 5.84 -8.23
CA ASP A 42 -26.77 6.64 -7.66
C ASP A 42 -26.00 5.93 -6.52
N GLY A 43 -26.40 4.71 -6.15
CA GLY A 43 -25.97 4.03 -4.91
C GLY A 43 -24.66 3.29 -5.00
N ARG A 44 -23.82 3.59 -6.00
CA ARG A 44 -22.45 3.07 -6.05
C ARG A 44 -21.68 3.46 -4.80
N ASP A 45 -21.76 4.70 -4.34
CA ASP A 45 -21.01 5.16 -3.17
C ASP A 45 -21.52 4.54 -1.88
N THR A 46 -22.84 4.35 -1.75
CA THR A 46 -23.47 3.68 -0.61
C THR A 46 -23.12 2.19 -0.57
N ILE A 47 -23.16 1.50 -1.72
CA ILE A 47 -22.76 0.10 -1.84
C ILE A 47 -21.26 -0.04 -1.57
N ILE A 48 -20.43 0.84 -2.14
CA ILE A 48 -18.97 0.85 -1.90
C ILE A 48 -18.69 1.04 -0.41
N SER A 49 -19.39 1.96 0.27
CA SER A 49 -19.23 2.21 1.70
C SER A 49 -19.67 1.02 2.55
N ALA A 50 -20.84 0.42 2.28
CA ALA A 50 -21.33 -0.75 3.00
C ALA A 50 -20.44 -1.98 2.80
N VAL A 51 -19.96 -2.20 1.58
CA VAL A 51 -19.01 -3.28 1.27
C VAL A 51 -17.67 -3.02 1.94
N ARG A 52 -17.17 -1.79 1.94
CA ARG A 52 -15.92 -1.42 2.64
C ARG A 52 -16.05 -1.63 4.15
N GLU A 53 -17.17 -1.25 4.76
CA GLU A 53 -17.44 -1.50 6.17
C GLU A 53 -17.47 -3.01 6.47
N SER A 54 -18.16 -3.81 5.65
CA SER A 54 -18.19 -5.27 5.77
C SER A 54 -16.81 -5.92 5.61
N LEU A 55 -15.98 -5.41 4.69
CA LEU A 55 -14.61 -5.88 4.47
C LEU A 55 -13.68 -5.49 5.63
N SER A 56 -13.84 -4.28 6.18
CA SER A 56 -13.16 -3.84 7.39
C SER A 56 -13.56 -4.71 8.60
N GLU A 57 -14.85 -5.00 8.78
CA GLU A 57 -15.29 -5.95 9.81
C GLU A 57 -14.69 -7.35 9.62
N ARG A 58 -14.54 -7.83 8.39
CA ARG A 58 -13.80 -9.07 8.10
C ARG A 58 -12.33 -8.97 8.51
N GLN A 59 -11.69 -7.85 8.25
CA GLN A 59 -10.30 -7.61 8.65
C GLN A 59 -10.11 -7.72 10.18
N TRP A 60 -11.09 -7.26 10.95
CA TRP A 60 -11.05 -7.36 12.42
C TRP A 60 -11.47 -8.74 12.95
N THR A 61 -12.37 -9.44 12.28
CA THR A 61 -12.88 -10.75 12.73
C THR A 61 -11.95 -11.92 12.44
N GLU A 62 -11.03 -11.79 11.49
CA GLU A 62 -9.97 -12.79 11.25
C GLU A 62 -8.78 -12.68 12.21
N ILE A 63 -8.72 -11.61 13.04
CA ILE A 63 -7.80 -11.53 14.17
C ILE A 63 -8.34 -12.44 15.29
N THR A 64 -8.13 -13.74 15.14
CA THR A 64 -8.46 -14.69 16.20
C THR A 64 -7.61 -14.39 17.45
N PRO A 65 -8.12 -14.63 18.67
CA PRO A 65 -7.31 -14.49 19.89
C PRO A 65 -5.99 -15.26 19.83
N ARG A 66 -5.98 -16.41 19.13
CA ARG A 66 -4.79 -17.20 18.85
C ARG A 66 -3.79 -16.47 17.94
N LEU A 67 -4.26 -15.90 16.82
CA LEU A 67 -3.39 -15.10 15.94
C LEU A 67 -2.81 -13.89 16.69
N ALA A 68 -3.64 -13.19 17.48
CA ALA A 68 -3.19 -12.09 18.31
C ALA A 68 -2.12 -12.54 19.32
N HIS A 69 -2.36 -13.62 20.05
CA HIS A 69 -1.40 -14.19 21.00
C HIS A 69 -0.08 -14.58 20.32
N ASP A 70 -0.15 -15.27 19.17
CA ASP A 70 1.02 -15.72 18.42
C ASP A 70 1.84 -14.53 17.89
N LEU A 71 1.18 -13.47 17.44
CA LEU A 71 1.82 -12.22 17.04
C LEU A 71 2.47 -11.52 18.24
N MET A 72 1.78 -11.42 19.38
CA MET A 72 2.32 -10.78 20.59
C MET A 72 3.58 -11.49 21.11
N GLY A 73 3.63 -12.82 21.07
CA GLY A 73 4.83 -13.58 21.42
C GLY A 73 6.01 -13.25 20.50
N ARG A 74 5.76 -12.98 19.21
CA ARG A 74 6.79 -12.64 18.22
C ARG A 74 7.37 -11.24 18.40
N VAL A 75 6.61 -10.29 18.96
CA VAL A 75 7.07 -8.91 19.19
C VAL A 75 8.35 -8.86 20.02
N GLN A 76 8.61 -9.84 20.89
CA GLN A 76 9.79 -9.83 21.75
C GLN A 76 11.12 -9.86 20.96
N SER A 77 11.14 -10.45 19.77
CA SER A 77 12.35 -10.49 18.93
C SER A 77 12.41 -9.30 17.97
N LYS A 78 13.59 -8.66 17.91
CA LYS A 78 13.91 -7.60 16.92
C LYS A 78 13.96 -8.10 15.48
N GLU A 79 14.06 -9.41 15.27
CA GLU A 79 14.07 -10.01 13.93
C GLU A 79 12.66 -10.10 13.33
N ASN A 80 11.62 -10.10 14.17
CA ASN A 80 10.24 -10.08 13.71
C ASN A 80 9.79 -8.64 13.40
N THR A 81 10.49 -7.96 12.50
CA THR A 81 10.08 -6.61 12.08
C THR A 81 8.69 -6.64 11.44
N PRO A 82 7.97 -5.51 11.39
CA PRO A 82 6.70 -5.44 10.68
C PRO A 82 6.75 -5.93 9.24
N GLY A 83 7.86 -5.70 8.51
CA GLY A 83 8.08 -6.25 7.18
C GLY A 83 8.13 -7.79 7.16
N GLU A 84 8.77 -8.41 8.14
CA GLU A 84 8.79 -9.88 8.25
C GLU A 84 7.42 -10.45 8.63
N ILE A 85 6.66 -9.75 9.46
CA ILE A 85 5.28 -10.15 9.78
C ILE A 85 4.36 -10.00 8.57
N PHE A 86 4.52 -8.95 7.76
CA PHE A 86 3.80 -8.78 6.50
C PHE A 86 3.94 -10.03 5.62
N LYS A 87 5.17 -10.52 5.44
CA LYS A 87 5.47 -11.74 4.66
C LYS A 87 4.85 -12.98 5.27
N LYS A 88 5.03 -13.18 6.59
CA LYS A 88 4.46 -14.32 7.33
C LYS A 88 2.92 -14.36 7.28
N LEU A 89 2.26 -13.21 7.25
CA LEU A 89 0.81 -13.11 7.11
C LEU A 89 0.34 -13.30 5.66
N ASP A 90 1.26 -13.26 4.68
CA ASP A 90 0.97 -13.37 3.25
C ASP A 90 0.00 -12.27 2.77
N ILE A 91 0.14 -11.04 3.31
CA ILE A 91 -0.79 -9.92 3.05
C ILE A 91 -0.76 -9.47 1.59
N GLY A 92 0.42 -9.43 0.97
CA GLY A 92 0.59 -9.16 -0.46
C GLY A 92 0.43 -10.38 -1.37
N GLY A 93 0.16 -11.56 -0.78
CA GLY A 93 0.14 -12.82 -1.50
C GLY A 93 1.52 -13.18 -2.08
N GLU A 94 2.59 -13.11 -1.29
CA GLU A 94 3.95 -13.52 -1.71
C GLU A 94 3.96 -14.98 -2.19
N SER A 95 3.15 -15.85 -1.57
CA SER A 95 2.91 -17.22 -2.06
C SER A 95 2.27 -17.27 -3.47
N THR A 96 1.46 -16.26 -3.80
CA THR A 96 0.75 -16.12 -5.08
C THR A 96 1.52 -15.33 -6.14
N TRP A 97 2.42 -14.41 -5.79
CA TRP A 97 3.24 -13.70 -6.77
C TRP A 97 4.24 -14.66 -7.42
N ILE A 98 4.96 -15.45 -6.60
CA ILE A 98 5.98 -16.39 -7.09
C ILE A 98 5.36 -17.45 -8.02
N SER A 99 4.12 -17.86 -7.74
CA SER A 99 3.45 -18.93 -8.47
C SER A 99 2.59 -18.46 -9.65
N ARG A 100 2.07 -17.23 -9.65
CA ARG A 100 1.08 -16.77 -10.65
C ARG A 100 1.37 -15.40 -11.27
N ASN A 101 2.48 -14.75 -10.92
CA ASN A 101 2.85 -13.43 -11.43
C ASN A 101 1.75 -12.37 -11.22
N ARG A 102 1.03 -12.45 -10.10
CA ARG A 102 -0.01 -11.50 -9.70
C ARG A 102 0.34 -10.91 -8.34
N MET A 103 0.53 -9.61 -8.32
CA MET A 103 0.70 -8.87 -7.08
C MET A 103 -0.66 -8.71 -6.40
N GLY A 104 -0.82 -9.25 -5.19
CA GLY A 104 -2.04 -9.12 -4.41
C GLY A 104 -2.23 -7.68 -3.92
N ASN A 105 -3.48 -7.22 -3.87
CA ASN A 105 -3.79 -5.94 -3.24
C ASN A 105 -3.79 -6.14 -1.70
N PRO A 106 -2.79 -5.61 -0.96
CA PRO A 106 -2.68 -5.81 0.48
C PRO A 106 -3.82 -5.15 1.26
N PHE A 107 -4.45 -4.11 0.72
CA PHE A 107 -5.64 -3.47 1.30
C PHE A 107 -6.85 -4.38 1.33
N ALA A 108 -6.90 -5.37 0.42
CA ALA A 108 -7.94 -6.39 0.41
C ALA A 108 -7.68 -7.55 1.38
N SER A 109 -6.51 -7.60 2.01
CA SER A 109 -6.17 -8.69 2.93
C SER A 109 -6.98 -8.57 4.22
N PRO A 110 -7.67 -9.64 4.65
CA PRO A 110 -8.31 -9.67 5.96
C PRO A 110 -7.30 -9.64 7.12
N LYS A 111 -6.00 -9.84 6.86
CA LYS A 111 -4.96 -9.81 7.89
C LYS A 111 -4.30 -8.43 8.06
N LEU A 112 -4.70 -7.43 7.27
CA LEU A 112 -4.10 -6.10 7.32
C LEU A 112 -4.28 -5.44 8.70
N GLY A 113 -5.46 -5.56 9.31
CA GLY A 113 -5.71 -5.05 10.66
C GLY A 113 -4.78 -5.67 11.71
N ALA A 114 -4.45 -6.96 11.58
CA ALA A 114 -3.50 -7.63 12.46
C ALA A 114 -2.08 -7.05 12.33
N LEU A 115 -1.65 -6.75 11.11
CA LEU A 115 -0.36 -6.10 10.87
C LEU A 115 -0.31 -4.68 11.45
N MET A 116 -1.37 -3.88 11.26
CA MET A 116 -1.44 -2.53 11.82
C MET A 116 -1.37 -2.55 13.35
N GLY A 117 -2.11 -3.46 13.99
CA GLY A 117 -2.02 -3.69 15.43
C GLY A 117 -0.61 -4.12 15.85
N TYR A 118 0.02 -5.03 15.10
CA TYR A 118 1.39 -5.48 15.34
C TYR A 118 2.40 -4.34 15.28
N ILE A 119 2.34 -3.48 14.26
CA ILE A 119 3.20 -2.30 14.12
C ILE A 119 3.11 -1.42 15.37
N GLY A 120 1.89 -1.15 15.84
CA GLY A 120 1.67 -0.33 17.03
C GLY A 120 2.31 -0.91 18.29
N VAL A 121 2.24 -2.22 18.49
CA VAL A 121 2.88 -2.89 19.65
C VAL A 121 4.39 -2.95 19.47
N TYR A 122 4.87 -3.30 18.27
CA TYR A 122 6.29 -3.40 17.95
C TYR A 122 7.03 -2.07 18.17
N ASN A 123 6.44 -0.97 17.70
CA ASN A 123 6.98 0.38 17.89
C ASN A 123 7.11 0.76 19.36
N LYS A 124 6.11 0.42 20.18
CA LYS A 124 6.15 0.67 21.62
C LYS A 124 7.23 -0.18 22.31
N GLN A 125 7.33 -1.46 21.95
CA GLN A 125 8.27 -2.39 22.58
C GLN A 125 9.73 -2.05 22.25
N HIS A 126 10.01 -1.70 21.00
CA HIS A 126 11.39 -1.50 20.53
C HIS A 126 11.78 -0.03 20.37
N HIS A 127 10.91 0.89 20.77
CA HIS A 127 11.09 2.34 20.61
C HIS A 127 11.41 2.74 19.15
N THR A 128 10.66 2.15 18.22
CA THR A 128 10.79 2.42 16.77
C THR A 128 9.60 3.20 16.23
N SER A 129 9.68 3.63 14.98
CA SER A 129 8.65 4.41 14.29
C SER A 129 8.24 3.80 12.95
N TRP A 130 8.13 2.47 12.87
CA TRP A 130 7.66 1.79 11.65
C TRP A 130 6.27 2.29 11.27
N THR A 131 6.11 2.67 10.01
CA THR A 131 4.83 2.97 9.39
C THR A 131 4.28 1.74 8.65
N LEU A 132 3.03 1.83 8.19
CA LEU A 132 2.48 0.79 7.31
C LEU A 132 3.21 0.76 5.96
N LEU A 133 3.59 1.92 5.44
CA LEU A 133 4.41 2.04 4.23
C LEU A 133 5.76 1.34 4.39
N ASP A 134 6.46 1.53 5.52
CA ASP A 134 7.73 0.83 5.79
C ASP A 134 7.55 -0.70 5.78
N ALA A 135 6.47 -1.19 6.41
CA ALA A 135 6.15 -2.61 6.42
C ALA A 135 5.88 -3.14 5.01
N PHE A 136 5.21 -2.35 4.16
CA PHE A 136 4.97 -2.71 2.76
C PHE A 136 6.27 -2.70 1.94
N ILE A 137 7.12 -1.68 2.09
CA ILE A 137 8.42 -1.61 1.39
C ILE A 137 9.27 -2.83 1.75
N ALA A 138 9.38 -3.16 3.04
CA ALA A 138 10.13 -4.32 3.50
C ALA A 138 9.48 -5.66 3.06
N GLY A 139 8.14 -5.73 3.07
CA GLY A 139 7.36 -6.90 2.68
C GLY A 139 7.44 -7.21 1.18
N PHE A 140 7.24 -6.20 0.35
CA PHE A 140 7.36 -6.27 -1.12
C PHE A 140 8.80 -6.17 -1.62
N ARG A 141 9.78 -6.07 -0.71
CA ARG A 141 11.22 -6.05 -0.99
C ARG A 141 11.69 -4.84 -1.83
N GLY A 142 11.00 -3.72 -1.73
CA GLY A 142 11.43 -2.48 -2.34
C GLY A 142 10.31 -1.51 -2.70
N GLU A 143 10.71 -0.26 -2.89
CA GLU A 143 9.83 0.86 -3.19
C GLU A 143 9.20 0.76 -4.59
N ALA A 144 9.93 0.20 -5.57
CA ALA A 144 9.42 -0.04 -6.92
C ALA A 144 8.20 -0.98 -6.92
N ASN A 145 8.30 -2.09 -6.20
CA ASN A 145 7.20 -3.05 -6.08
C ASN A 145 6.00 -2.43 -5.36
N VAL A 146 6.23 -1.60 -4.34
CA VAL A 146 5.16 -0.86 -3.67
C VAL A 146 4.50 0.14 -4.60
N ALA A 147 5.25 0.96 -5.34
CA ALA A 147 4.69 1.92 -6.29
C ALA A 147 3.84 1.25 -7.38
N GLY A 148 4.33 0.12 -7.89
CA GLY A 148 3.62 -0.73 -8.83
C GLY A 148 2.32 -1.30 -8.26
N MET A 149 2.39 -1.85 -7.04
CA MET A 149 1.22 -2.33 -6.31
C MET A 149 0.18 -1.22 -6.12
N LEU A 150 0.61 -0.05 -5.67
CA LEU A 150 -0.27 1.09 -5.38
C LEU A 150 -0.96 1.57 -6.66
N SER A 151 -0.24 1.65 -7.78
CA SER A 151 -0.84 2.01 -9.08
C SER A 151 -1.97 1.08 -9.48
N LEU A 152 -1.83 -0.23 -9.27
CA LEU A 152 -2.91 -1.19 -9.51
C LEU A 152 -4.03 -1.09 -8.46
N ALA A 153 -3.68 -0.97 -7.18
CA ALA A 153 -4.64 -0.90 -6.09
C ALA A 153 -5.52 0.36 -6.14
N ARG A 154 -4.98 1.48 -6.67
CA ARG A 154 -5.70 2.73 -6.91
C ARG A 154 -6.88 2.59 -7.86
N LEU A 155 -6.85 1.60 -8.77
CA LEU A 155 -7.96 1.29 -9.68
C LEU A 155 -9.12 0.57 -8.98
N SER A 156 -8.96 0.16 -7.72
CA SER A 156 -10.01 -0.47 -6.95
C SER A 156 -11.08 0.53 -6.53
N CYS A 157 -12.34 0.23 -6.79
CA CYS A 157 -13.46 1.01 -6.23
C CYS A 157 -13.55 0.92 -4.69
N PHE A 158 -13.01 -0.14 -4.07
CA PHE A 158 -13.09 -0.34 -2.61
C PHE A 158 -11.87 0.16 -1.87
N TYR A 159 -10.67 0.11 -2.48
CA TYR A 159 -9.40 0.41 -1.81
C TYR A 159 -8.58 1.51 -2.51
N GLY A 160 -9.16 2.15 -3.52
CA GLY A 160 -8.45 3.12 -4.34
C GLY A 160 -7.99 4.34 -3.53
N ARG A 161 -8.78 4.76 -2.55
CA ARG A 161 -8.45 5.89 -1.65
C ARG A 161 -7.25 5.58 -0.77
N GLU A 162 -7.23 4.42 -0.13
CA GLU A 162 -6.16 3.97 0.78
C GLU A 162 -4.85 3.78 0.00
N ALA A 163 -4.94 3.19 -1.19
CA ALA A 163 -3.80 3.08 -2.10
C ALA A 163 -3.30 4.45 -2.57
N GLN A 164 -4.22 5.41 -2.81
CA GLN A 164 -3.84 6.76 -3.18
C GLN A 164 -3.10 7.48 -2.05
N GLN A 165 -3.64 7.43 -0.83
CA GLN A 165 -3.02 8.06 0.34
C GLN A 165 -1.62 7.50 0.60
N MET A 166 -1.46 6.18 0.50
CA MET A 166 -0.14 5.56 0.69
C MET A 166 0.84 5.88 -0.45
N GLU A 167 0.35 6.12 -1.68
CA GLU A 167 1.21 6.58 -2.76
C GLU A 167 1.69 8.02 -2.54
N GLU A 168 0.83 8.88 -2.01
CA GLU A 168 1.20 10.23 -1.58
C GLU A 168 2.25 10.17 -0.44
N GLU A 169 2.09 9.28 0.53
CA GLU A 169 3.10 9.02 1.57
C GLU A 169 4.45 8.56 0.99
N LEU A 170 4.43 7.68 -0.02
CA LEU A 170 5.63 7.23 -0.74
C LEU A 170 6.33 8.39 -1.45
N PHE A 171 5.57 9.25 -2.12
CA PHE A 171 6.14 10.43 -2.78
C PHE A 171 6.69 11.43 -1.78
N GLU A 172 5.98 11.69 -0.69
CA GLU A 172 6.49 12.53 0.40
C GLU A 172 7.81 11.98 0.96
N MET A 173 7.91 10.67 1.16
CA MET A 173 9.15 10.03 1.62
C MET A 173 10.29 10.28 0.64
N TRP A 174 10.07 10.09 -0.67
CA TRP A 174 11.08 10.38 -1.69
C TRP A 174 11.47 11.86 -1.72
N LEU A 175 10.48 12.76 -1.63
CA LEU A 175 10.70 14.21 -1.61
C LEU A 175 11.45 14.67 -0.35
N LYS A 176 11.19 14.07 0.81
CA LYS A 176 11.90 14.34 2.08
C LYS A 176 13.34 13.83 2.04
N ARG A 177 13.59 12.73 1.31
CA ARG A 177 14.93 12.19 1.03
C ARG A 177 15.71 12.98 -0.02
N GLY A 178 15.10 14.00 -0.64
CA GLY A 178 15.71 14.78 -1.70
C GLY A 178 15.94 14.00 -2.99
N LEU A 179 15.15 12.93 -3.21
CA LEU A 179 15.24 12.19 -4.46
C LEU A 179 14.76 13.06 -5.62
N ARG A 180 15.47 12.98 -6.74
CA ARG A 180 15.15 13.66 -7.99
C ARG A 180 14.36 12.73 -8.91
N ILE A 181 13.93 13.25 -10.07
CA ILE A 181 13.17 12.46 -11.05
C ILE A 181 14.03 11.27 -11.52
N SER A 182 15.31 11.51 -11.83
CA SER A 182 16.23 10.44 -12.26
C SER A 182 16.48 9.38 -11.18
N ASP A 183 16.48 9.75 -9.90
CA ASP A 183 16.65 8.80 -8.80
C ASP A 183 15.43 7.87 -8.69
N VAL A 184 14.22 8.42 -8.84
CA VAL A 184 12.98 7.62 -8.85
C VAL A 184 12.86 6.75 -10.10
N VAL A 185 13.30 7.24 -11.27
CA VAL A 185 13.44 6.40 -12.48
C VAL A 185 14.33 5.19 -12.17
N ASN A 186 15.49 5.39 -11.57
CA ASN A 186 16.38 4.28 -11.18
C ASN A 186 15.73 3.32 -10.18
N ILE A 187 15.02 3.83 -9.16
CA ILE A 187 14.31 2.97 -8.19
C ILE A 187 13.29 2.09 -8.90
N GLN A 188 12.41 2.67 -9.69
CA GLN A 188 11.33 1.95 -10.38
C GLN A 188 11.85 0.85 -11.32
N LEU A 189 13.07 1.01 -11.81
CA LEU A 189 13.67 0.13 -12.80
C LEU A 189 14.64 -0.89 -12.21
N ALA A 190 15.18 -0.65 -11.00
CA ALA A 190 16.16 -1.52 -10.34
C ALA A 190 15.64 -2.92 -9.94
N GLN A 191 14.31 -3.14 -9.97
CA GLN A 191 13.70 -4.40 -9.51
C GLN A 191 12.93 -5.15 -10.61
N ILE A 192 13.11 -4.76 -11.88
CA ILE A 192 12.36 -5.37 -12.98
C ILE A 192 13.00 -6.70 -13.40
N ILE A 193 12.40 -7.79 -12.95
CA ILE A 193 12.66 -9.13 -13.45
C ILE A 193 11.72 -9.40 -14.63
N ASN A 194 12.21 -9.24 -15.86
CA ASN A 194 11.77 -9.95 -17.07
C ASN A 194 10.25 -10.19 -17.31
N VAL A 195 9.37 -9.19 -17.12
CA VAL A 195 7.96 -9.29 -17.54
C VAL A 195 7.48 -8.04 -18.31
N ARG A 196 6.82 -8.26 -19.46
CA ARG A 196 6.22 -7.23 -20.34
C ARG A 196 5.12 -6.30 -19.75
N PRO A 197 4.49 -6.54 -18.57
CA PRO A 197 3.63 -5.58 -17.88
C PRO A 197 4.33 -4.29 -17.38
N TRP A 198 5.64 -4.13 -17.63
CA TRP A 198 6.47 -3.01 -17.17
C TRP A 198 5.93 -1.61 -17.52
N LEU A 199 5.16 -1.47 -18.61
CA LEU A 199 4.62 -0.17 -19.02
C LEU A 199 3.69 0.44 -17.97
N TYR A 200 2.67 -0.28 -17.50
CA TYR A 200 1.69 0.30 -16.57
C TYR A 200 2.26 0.50 -15.16
N ILE A 201 3.17 -0.38 -14.75
CA ILE A 201 3.73 -0.42 -13.40
C ILE A 201 4.72 0.74 -13.15
N VAL A 202 5.46 1.16 -14.19
CA VAL A 202 6.47 2.22 -14.09
C VAL A 202 5.92 3.58 -14.49
N LYS A 203 5.12 3.66 -15.57
CA LYS A 203 4.69 4.94 -16.16
C LYS A 203 3.85 5.77 -15.22
N ASP A 204 2.82 5.16 -14.66
CA ASP A 204 1.79 5.87 -13.92
C ASP A 204 2.27 6.44 -12.58
N PRO A 205 2.99 5.67 -11.73
CA PRO A 205 3.57 6.25 -10.51
C PRO A 205 4.62 7.31 -10.85
N LEU A 206 5.43 7.10 -11.90
CA LEU A 206 6.46 8.08 -12.29
C LEU A 206 5.85 9.39 -12.80
N LYS A 207 4.80 9.35 -13.64
CA LYS A 207 4.07 10.55 -14.07
C LYS A 207 3.56 11.35 -12.87
N ARG A 208 2.90 10.68 -11.92
CA ARG A 208 2.35 11.34 -10.72
C ARG A 208 3.45 11.89 -9.81
N TYR A 209 4.57 11.17 -9.68
CA TYR A 209 5.72 11.67 -8.94
C TYR A 209 6.33 12.91 -9.59
N ILE A 210 6.50 12.92 -10.93
CA ILE A 210 6.98 14.09 -11.68
C ILE A 210 6.07 15.30 -11.44
N SER A 211 4.75 15.11 -11.43
CA SER A 211 3.80 16.17 -11.08
C SER A 211 3.99 16.67 -9.65
N ALA A 212 4.08 15.76 -8.67
CA ALA A 212 4.30 16.13 -7.26
C ALA A 212 5.64 16.85 -7.04
N PHE A 213 6.70 16.40 -7.72
CA PHE A 213 8.02 17.02 -7.69
C PHE A 213 7.98 18.43 -8.28
N SER A 214 7.41 18.58 -9.48
CA SER A 214 7.27 19.89 -10.14
C SER A 214 6.46 20.86 -9.29
N GLN A 215 5.38 20.39 -8.67
CA GLN A 215 4.55 21.19 -7.77
C GLN A 215 5.32 21.63 -6.52
N LYS A 216 6.07 20.74 -5.87
CA LYS A 216 6.87 21.07 -4.67
C LYS A 216 7.86 22.21 -4.94
N TYR A 217 8.48 22.22 -6.11
CA TYR A 217 9.47 23.23 -6.50
C TYR A 217 8.88 24.39 -7.30
N SER A 218 7.57 24.43 -7.51
CA SER A 218 6.90 25.41 -8.39
C SER A 218 7.57 25.52 -9.77
N ALA A 219 8.07 24.40 -10.27
CA ALA A 219 8.84 24.35 -11.50
C ALA A 219 7.92 24.54 -12.73
N PRO A 220 8.35 25.32 -13.74
CA PRO A 220 7.66 25.40 -15.02
C PRO A 220 7.41 24.02 -15.66
N GLU A 221 6.17 23.77 -16.11
CA GLU A 221 5.76 22.50 -16.72
C GLU A 221 6.64 22.09 -17.92
N GLN A 222 7.12 23.08 -18.68
CA GLN A 222 8.02 22.88 -19.82
C GLN A 222 9.33 22.13 -19.48
N TYR A 223 9.72 22.08 -18.20
CA TYR A 223 10.92 21.34 -17.78
C TYR A 223 10.71 19.84 -17.75
N THR A 224 9.47 19.37 -17.62
CA THR A 224 9.12 17.95 -17.52
C THR A 224 8.33 17.44 -18.73
N THR A 225 8.01 18.29 -19.72
CA THR A 225 7.23 17.90 -20.90
C THR A 225 7.84 16.74 -21.67
N ASN A 226 9.14 16.76 -21.96
CA ASN A 226 9.80 15.69 -22.72
C ASN A 226 9.65 14.33 -22.05
N ILE A 227 9.91 14.23 -20.74
CA ILE A 227 9.77 12.97 -20.00
C ILE A 227 8.30 12.55 -19.91
N LEU A 228 7.37 13.48 -19.70
CA LEU A 228 5.95 13.16 -19.68
C LEU A 228 5.45 12.65 -21.03
N ASP A 229 5.96 13.20 -22.14
CA ASP A 229 5.62 12.76 -23.49
C ASP A 229 6.21 11.38 -23.80
N LEU A 230 7.46 11.11 -23.42
CA LEU A 230 8.01 9.74 -23.46
C LEU A 230 7.15 8.76 -22.66
N LEU A 231 6.72 9.13 -21.45
CA LEU A 231 5.87 8.24 -20.65
C LEU A 231 4.46 8.05 -21.24
N LYS A 232 4.00 8.91 -22.16
CA LYS A 232 2.77 8.72 -22.94
C LYS A 232 3.00 7.76 -24.11
N THR A 233 4.19 7.76 -24.73
CA THR A 233 4.50 6.81 -25.80
C THR A 233 4.73 5.42 -25.21
N ASP A 234 4.27 4.39 -25.90
CA ASP A 234 4.60 2.99 -25.54
C ASP A 234 5.98 2.57 -26.06
N GLU A 235 6.72 3.54 -26.61
CA GLU A 235 7.99 3.37 -27.30
C GLU A 235 9.01 4.36 -26.70
N PHE A 236 9.77 3.89 -25.72
CA PHE A 236 11.00 4.53 -25.23
C PHE A 236 11.93 3.47 -24.64
N SER A 237 13.22 3.74 -24.72
CA SER A 237 14.26 3.00 -24.02
C SER A 237 14.47 3.54 -22.61
N PHE A 238 15.07 2.71 -21.76
CA PHE A 238 15.49 3.16 -20.43
C PHE A 238 16.48 4.32 -20.51
N GLU A 239 17.45 4.25 -21.41
CA GLU A 239 18.47 5.29 -21.55
C GLU A 239 17.85 6.62 -21.92
N GLU A 240 16.90 6.63 -22.86
CA GLU A 240 16.16 7.85 -23.24
C GLU A 240 15.39 8.43 -22.05
N LEU A 241 14.65 7.59 -21.30
CA LEU A 241 13.89 8.05 -20.14
C LEU A 241 14.81 8.65 -19.06
N LEU A 242 15.94 8.01 -18.78
CA LEU A 242 16.90 8.48 -17.79
C LEU A 242 17.59 9.78 -18.23
N ILE A 243 17.95 9.90 -19.51
CA ILE A 243 18.55 11.12 -20.07
C ILE A 243 17.60 12.30 -19.92
N GLU A 244 16.32 12.14 -20.29
CA GLU A 244 15.32 13.20 -20.14
C GLU A 244 15.02 13.52 -18.67
N ALA A 245 15.01 12.52 -17.79
CA ALA A 245 14.87 12.73 -16.35
C ALA A 245 16.01 13.60 -15.79
N GLN A 246 17.25 13.29 -16.15
CA GLN A 246 18.42 14.07 -15.74
C GLN A 246 18.42 15.49 -16.33
N ALA A 247 17.93 15.65 -17.55
CA ALA A 247 17.78 16.97 -18.17
C ALA A 247 16.73 17.82 -17.44
N ALA A 248 15.61 17.22 -17.04
CA ALA A 248 14.59 17.88 -16.22
C ALA A 248 15.14 18.25 -14.83
N ASP A 249 15.85 17.34 -14.17
CA ASP A 249 16.46 17.58 -12.87
C ASP A 249 17.38 18.81 -12.89
N ARG A 250 18.27 18.91 -13.89
CA ARG A 250 19.17 20.08 -14.05
C ARG A 250 18.40 21.38 -14.22
N LYS A 251 17.37 21.41 -15.09
CA LYS A 251 16.55 22.61 -15.32
C LYS A 251 15.84 23.08 -14.04
N ILE A 252 15.33 22.13 -13.25
CA ILE A 252 14.64 22.45 -11.99
C ILE A 252 15.63 22.92 -10.93
N GLU A 253 16.80 22.29 -10.82
CA GLU A 253 17.86 22.70 -9.91
C GLU A 253 18.34 24.13 -10.21
N ASP A 254 18.65 24.43 -11.47
CA ASP A 254 19.01 25.77 -11.92
C ASP A 254 17.91 26.80 -11.58
N PHE A 255 16.65 26.44 -11.78
CA PHE A 255 15.51 27.31 -11.46
C PHE A 255 15.40 27.61 -9.96
N VAL A 256 15.53 26.58 -9.11
CA VAL A 256 15.44 26.74 -7.65
C VAL A 256 16.60 27.57 -7.12
N LEU A 257 17.83 27.34 -7.59
CA LEU A 257 19.01 28.09 -7.17
C LEU A 257 18.92 29.57 -7.57
N ASN A 258 18.54 29.85 -8.82
CA ASN A 258 18.37 31.23 -9.29
C ASN A 258 17.20 31.96 -8.60
N GLY A 259 16.15 31.23 -8.17
CA GLY A 259 15.07 31.81 -7.37
C GLY A 259 15.52 32.28 -5.99
N ILE A 260 16.34 31.48 -5.30
CA ILE A 260 16.86 31.81 -3.96
C ILE A 260 17.80 33.02 -3.99
N GLU A 261 18.64 33.14 -5.02
CA GLU A 261 19.54 34.29 -5.15
C GLU A 261 18.78 35.61 -5.35
N ASN A 262 17.67 35.60 -6.08
CA ASN A 262 16.83 36.77 -6.30
C ASN A 262 16.05 37.19 -5.04
N ASP A 263 15.69 36.24 -4.17
CA ASP A 263 15.02 36.53 -2.89
C ASP A 263 16.01 37.03 -1.81
N LEU A 264 17.30 36.72 -1.92
CA LEU A 264 18.34 37.22 -1.01
C LEU A 264 18.86 38.62 -1.37
N MET A 265 18.60 39.08 -2.60
CA MET A 265 19.07 40.36 -3.14
C MET A 265 17.99 41.46 -3.13
N ASN A 266 16.75 41.13 -2.73
CA ASN A 266 15.64 42.06 -2.53
C ASN A 266 15.29 42.21 -1.04
#